data_AF-A0A444ZDA2-F1
#
_entry.id   AF-A0A444ZDA2-F1
#
_cell.length_a   1.000
_cell.length_b   1.000
_cell.length_c   1.000
_cell.angle_alpha   90.00
_cell.angle_beta   90.00
_cell.angle_gamma   90.00
#
_symmetry.space_group_name_H-M   'P 1'
#
loop_
_entity.id
_entity.type
_entity.pdbx_description
1 polymer ?
#
loop_
_entity_poly.entity_id
_entity_poly.type
_entity_poly.pdbx_seq_one_letter_code
_entity_poly.pdbx_strand_id
1 'polypeptide(L)'
;MNAKARVARLVDSYLTEVSRDRNLSLTKFQVLAEALPDSARTSDDGLYRALDSYLKAHPTLSEHERKRLCRVMDCQKLSIDACMHAAQNERLPLRVVVQVLFSEQVKISNALANTTLKEGVGVESHQYQPPVLTNWKTLLEGTPQSFQEGWTAAKKDINTLKFELETIKTKYLELQNDMDNLQKQFDKLMLKQKHTSP
;
A
#
# COMPACT_ATOMS: atom_id res chain seq x y z
N MET A 1 20.66 -8.18 25.40
CA MET A 1 19.45 -8.45 24.57
C MET A 1 18.63 -9.53 25.24
N ASN A 2 17.31 -9.32 25.38
CA ASN A 2 16.41 -10.36 25.88
C ASN A 2 16.11 -11.41 24.79
N ALA A 3 15.51 -12.55 25.17
CA ALA A 3 15.24 -13.65 24.25
C ALA A 3 14.37 -13.22 23.06
N LYS A 4 13.35 -12.37 23.29
CA LYS A 4 12.47 -11.83 22.25
C LYS A 4 13.24 -11.05 21.18
N ALA A 5 14.14 -10.17 21.58
CA ALA A 5 14.97 -9.39 20.66
C ALA A 5 15.94 -10.25 19.84
N ARG A 6 16.46 -11.36 20.42
CA ARG A 6 17.30 -12.31 19.68
C ARG A 6 16.50 -13.02 18.59
N VAL A 7 15.29 -13.47 18.91
CA VAL A 7 14.37 -14.10 17.93
C VAL A 7 14.00 -13.09 16.85
N ALA A 8 13.68 -11.85 17.21
CA ALA A 8 13.37 -10.79 16.24
C ALA A 8 14.48 -10.57 15.22
N ARG A 9 15.73 -10.43 15.69
CA ARG A 9 16.88 -10.31 14.80
C ARG A 9 17.06 -11.51 13.88
N LEU A 10 16.83 -12.72 14.38
CA LEU A 10 16.93 -13.93 13.56
C LEU A 10 15.87 -13.95 12.46
N VAL A 11 14.62 -13.58 12.80
CA VAL A 11 13.52 -13.48 11.83
C VAL A 11 13.80 -12.39 10.80
N ASP A 12 14.27 -11.21 11.21
CA ASP A 12 14.58 -10.11 10.28
C ASP A 12 15.76 -10.46 9.35
N SER A 13 16.78 -11.19 9.85
CA SER A 13 17.85 -11.75 9.03
C SER A 13 17.33 -12.78 8.04
N TYR A 14 16.45 -13.70 8.48
CA TYR A 14 15.83 -14.68 7.60
C TYR A 14 14.98 -14.01 6.51
N LEU A 15 14.12 -13.06 6.89
CA LEU A 15 13.32 -12.25 5.98
C LEU A 15 14.20 -11.52 4.96
N THR A 16 15.32 -10.94 5.38
CA THR A 16 16.28 -10.29 4.47
C THR A 16 16.78 -11.28 3.42
N GLU A 17 17.13 -12.51 3.81
CA GLU A 17 17.63 -13.51 2.87
C GLU A 17 16.56 -14.01 1.91
N VAL A 18 15.39 -14.40 2.41
CA VAL A 18 14.32 -14.94 1.56
C VAL A 18 13.63 -13.86 0.71
N SER A 19 13.77 -12.58 1.07
CA SER A 19 13.16 -11.46 0.34
C SER A 19 13.57 -11.39 -1.14
N ARG A 20 14.74 -11.95 -1.47
CA ARG A 20 15.34 -11.92 -2.81
C ARG A 20 14.79 -13.03 -3.72
N ASP A 21 14.10 -14.03 -3.15
CA ASP A 21 13.50 -15.12 -3.91
C ASP A 21 12.23 -14.65 -4.60
N ARG A 22 12.23 -14.66 -5.94
CA ARG A 22 11.09 -14.25 -6.78
C ARG A 22 9.90 -15.21 -6.69
N ASN A 23 10.11 -16.42 -6.21
CA ASN A 23 9.05 -17.40 -6.00
C ASN A 23 8.36 -17.24 -4.65
N LEU A 24 8.89 -16.39 -3.76
CA LEU A 24 8.30 -16.13 -2.47
C LEU A 24 7.08 -15.22 -2.61
N SER A 25 5.90 -15.82 -2.49
CA SER A 25 4.63 -15.08 -2.51
C SER A 25 4.56 -14.02 -1.42
N LEU A 26 3.93 -12.89 -1.73
CA LEU A 26 3.70 -11.77 -0.81
C LEU A 26 3.07 -12.21 0.51
N THR A 27 2.06 -13.09 0.46
CA THR A 27 1.35 -13.56 1.66
C THR A 27 2.29 -14.27 2.63
N LYS A 28 3.16 -15.17 2.15
CA LYS A 28 4.12 -15.88 3.01
C LYS A 28 5.12 -14.91 3.64
N PHE A 29 5.62 -13.95 2.87
CA PHE A 29 6.54 -12.94 3.37
C PHE A 29 5.87 -12.06 4.45
N GLN A 30 4.65 -11.60 4.20
CA GLN A 30 3.88 -10.76 5.13
C GLN A 30 3.60 -11.49 6.46
N VAL A 31 3.17 -12.76 6.41
CA VAL A 31 2.91 -13.56 7.62
C VAL A 31 4.17 -13.67 8.50
N LEU A 32 5.34 -13.85 7.89
CA LEU A 32 6.60 -13.92 8.63
C LEU A 32 7.01 -12.56 9.23
N ALA A 33 6.75 -11.46 8.52
CA ALA A 33 7.01 -10.10 9.00
C ALA A 33 6.16 -9.77 10.25
N GLU A 34 4.90 -10.21 10.26
CA GLU A 34 3.91 -10.00 11.33
C GLU A 34 3.94 -11.07 12.44
N ALA A 35 4.80 -12.09 12.32
CA ALA A 35 4.82 -13.25 13.23
C ALA A 35 5.24 -12.91 14.67
N LEU A 36 5.78 -11.71 14.92
CA LEU A 36 6.32 -11.30 16.20
C LEU A 36 5.49 -10.18 16.82
N PRO A 37 5.33 -10.16 18.16
CA PRO A 37 4.66 -9.07 18.83
C PRO A 37 5.48 -7.77 18.73
N ASP A 38 4.82 -6.62 18.75
CA ASP A 38 5.45 -5.29 18.61
C ASP A 38 6.57 -5.03 19.62
N SER A 39 6.48 -5.63 20.82
CA SER A 39 7.47 -5.53 21.89
C SER A 39 8.77 -6.31 21.62
N ALA A 40 8.79 -7.21 20.64
CA ALA A 40 9.97 -8.01 20.32
C ALA A 40 11.02 -7.19 19.56
N ARG A 41 10.59 -6.21 18.76
CA ARG A 41 11.46 -5.31 17.99
C ARG A 41 11.65 -3.99 18.74
N THR A 42 12.90 -3.73 19.14
CA THR A 42 13.32 -2.42 19.66
C THR A 42 13.70 -1.45 18.54
N SER A 43 14.02 -1.97 17.36
CA SER A 43 14.28 -1.23 16.13
C SER A 43 13.75 -2.05 14.96
N ASP A 44 13.20 -1.35 13.97
CA ASP A 44 12.62 -1.96 12.77
C ASP A 44 13.57 -1.90 11.56
N ASP A 45 14.84 -1.52 11.73
CA ASP A 45 15.82 -1.38 10.65
C ASP A 45 16.02 -2.69 9.86
N GLY A 46 16.05 -3.82 10.58
CA GLY A 46 16.17 -5.15 9.96
C GLY A 46 14.94 -5.50 9.13
N LEU A 47 13.75 -5.19 9.65
CA LEU A 47 12.48 -5.37 8.96
C LEU A 47 12.38 -4.46 7.73
N TYR A 48 12.77 -3.19 7.85
CA TYR A 48 12.84 -2.25 6.74
C TYR A 48 13.73 -2.78 5.61
N ARG A 49 14.94 -3.24 5.94
CA ARG A 49 15.87 -3.79 4.93
C ARG A 49 15.30 -5.00 4.20
N ALA A 50 14.58 -5.86 4.93
CA ALA A 50 13.91 -7.01 4.32
C ALA A 50 12.76 -6.58 3.40
N LEU A 51 11.93 -5.63 3.83
CA LEU A 51 10.86 -5.04 3.02
C LEU A 51 11.42 -4.40 1.76
N ASP A 52 12.46 -3.58 1.89
CA ASP A 52 13.10 -2.91 0.77
C ASP A 52 13.63 -3.91 -0.27
N SER A 53 14.31 -4.94 0.22
CA SER A 53 14.84 -6.01 -0.64
C SER A 53 13.72 -6.79 -1.33
N TYR A 54 12.61 -7.06 -0.63
CA TYR A 54 11.44 -7.72 -1.20
C TYR A 54 10.81 -6.89 -2.32
N LEU A 55 10.59 -5.59 -2.08
CA LEU A 55 10.09 -4.65 -3.08
C LEU A 55 11.03 -4.54 -4.30
N LYS A 56 12.35 -4.63 -4.08
CA LYS A 56 13.34 -4.67 -5.18
C LYS A 56 13.16 -5.89 -6.07
N ALA A 57 12.99 -7.05 -5.46
CA ALA A 57 12.90 -8.33 -6.16
C ALA A 57 11.55 -8.53 -6.86
N HIS A 58 10.49 -7.82 -6.41
CA HIS A 58 9.12 -7.96 -6.87
C HIS A 58 8.54 -6.65 -7.42
N PRO A 59 9.07 -6.12 -8.55
CA PRO A 59 8.61 -4.85 -9.13
C PRO A 59 7.15 -4.86 -9.61
N THR A 60 6.59 -6.05 -9.84
CA THR A 60 5.22 -6.26 -10.31
C THR A 60 4.16 -6.09 -9.23
N LEU A 61 4.55 -5.90 -7.96
CA LEU A 61 3.61 -5.64 -6.88
C LEU A 61 2.83 -4.35 -7.15
N SER A 62 1.52 -4.43 -7.00
CA SER A 62 0.60 -3.29 -7.09
C SER A 62 0.83 -2.29 -5.95
N GLU A 63 0.44 -1.03 -6.14
CA GLU A 63 0.54 0.02 -5.12
C GLU A 63 -0.17 -0.39 -3.81
N HIS A 64 -1.34 -1.02 -3.93
CA HIS A 64 -2.09 -1.56 -2.80
C HIS A 64 -1.32 -2.65 -2.03
N GLU A 65 -0.64 -3.56 -2.73
CA GLU A 65 0.17 -4.60 -2.10
C GLU A 65 1.39 -4.03 -1.38
N ARG A 66 2.09 -3.06 -1.99
CA ARG A 66 3.20 -2.36 -1.35
C ARG A 66 2.73 -1.63 -0.10
N LYS A 67 1.58 -0.94 -0.18
CA LYS A 67 0.95 -0.26 0.96
C LYS A 67 0.56 -1.21 2.07
N ARG A 68 -0.01 -2.38 1.75
CA ARG A 68 -0.34 -3.39 2.75
C ARG A 68 0.93 -3.90 3.43
N LEU A 69 1.93 -4.26 2.63
CA LEU A 69 3.17 -4.84 3.13
C LEU A 69 3.95 -3.86 4.01
N CYS A 70 4.06 -2.58 3.63
CA CYS A 70 4.84 -1.61 4.40
C CYS A 70 4.19 -1.20 5.73
N ARG A 71 2.92 -1.56 5.99
CA ARG A 71 2.24 -1.27 7.28
C ARG A 71 2.79 -2.07 8.45
N VAL A 72 3.50 -3.17 8.19
CA VAL A 72 4.06 -4.04 9.24
C VAL A 72 5.23 -3.40 9.98
N MET A 73 5.77 -2.30 9.45
CA MET A 73 6.91 -1.57 9.99
C MET A 73 6.44 -0.31 10.74
N ASP A 74 6.95 -0.15 11.95
CA ASP A 74 6.81 1.08 12.72
C ASP A 74 7.95 2.05 12.39
N CYS A 75 7.63 3.09 11.60
CA CYS A 75 8.60 4.11 11.19
C CYS A 75 9.23 4.85 12.39
N GLN A 76 8.58 4.88 13.56
CA GLN A 76 9.15 5.52 14.75
C GLN A 76 10.32 4.74 15.33
N LYS A 77 10.38 3.43 15.08
CA LYS A 77 11.45 2.52 15.52
C LYS A 77 12.62 2.42 14.53
N LEU A 78 12.59 3.19 13.45
CA LEU A 78 13.70 3.29 12.51
C LEU A 78 14.79 4.20 13.07
N SER A 79 16.05 3.83 12.80
CA SER A 79 17.20 4.71 12.99
C SER A 79 17.22 5.84 11.98
N ILE A 80 18.01 6.88 12.27
CA ILE A 80 18.22 8.04 11.38
C ILE A 80 18.67 7.61 9.98
N ASP A 81 19.61 6.66 9.90
CA ASP A 81 20.15 6.16 8.63
C ASP A 81 19.07 5.42 7.83
N ALA A 82 18.28 4.58 8.52
CA ALA A 82 17.16 3.87 7.90
C ALA A 82 16.08 4.85 7.41
N CYS A 83 15.76 5.88 8.19
CA CYS A 83 14.82 6.94 7.81
C CYS A 83 15.31 7.72 6.60
N MET A 84 16.58 8.11 6.57
CA MET A 84 17.18 8.82 5.43
C MET A 84 17.10 7.98 4.15
N HIS A 85 17.42 6.68 4.25
CA HIS A 85 17.27 5.77 3.11
C HIS A 85 15.80 5.62 2.69
N ALA A 86 14.88 5.46 3.64
CA ALA A 86 13.44 5.32 3.35
C ALA A 86 12.83 6.59 2.75
N ALA A 87 13.29 7.78 3.15
CA ALA A 87 12.85 9.05 2.59
C ALA A 87 13.15 9.19 1.09
N GLN A 88 14.21 8.54 0.61
CA GLN A 88 14.65 8.57 -0.79
C GLN A 88 14.19 7.35 -1.60
N ASN A 89 13.45 6.43 -0.98
CA ASN A 89 13.12 5.15 -1.59
C ASN A 89 11.83 5.22 -2.41
N GLU A 90 11.96 5.36 -3.72
CA GLU A 90 10.84 5.44 -4.67
C GLU A 90 9.98 4.16 -4.74
N ARG A 91 10.45 3.03 -4.18
CA ARG A 91 9.68 1.79 -4.12
C ARG A 91 8.61 1.82 -3.03
N LEU A 92 8.76 2.69 -2.02
CA LEU A 92 7.80 2.80 -0.94
C LEU A 92 6.58 3.61 -1.38
N PRO A 93 5.38 3.27 -0.87
CA PRO A 93 4.21 4.13 -1.03
C PRO A 93 4.46 5.52 -0.44
N LEU A 94 4.02 6.58 -1.13
CA LEU A 94 4.21 7.97 -0.71
C LEU A 94 3.78 8.21 0.75
N ARG A 95 2.68 7.59 1.19
CA ARG A 95 2.19 7.67 2.58
C ARG A 95 3.22 7.21 3.61
N VAL A 96 3.99 6.16 3.30
CA VAL A 96 5.02 5.61 4.18
C VAL A 96 6.20 6.59 4.25
N VAL A 97 6.62 7.13 3.11
CA VAL A 97 7.67 8.15 3.03
C VAL A 97 7.32 9.38 3.88
N VAL A 98 6.09 9.89 3.77
CA VAL A 98 5.59 11.00 4.60
C VAL A 98 5.64 10.64 6.09
N GLN A 99 5.25 9.42 6.46
CA GLN A 99 5.30 8.95 7.85
C GLN A 99 6.73 8.89 8.39
N VAL A 100 7.70 8.45 7.59
CA VAL A 100 9.13 8.45 7.94
C VAL A 100 9.62 9.87 8.19
N LEU A 101 9.43 10.79 7.24
CA LEU A 101 9.85 12.19 7.37
C LEU A 101 9.25 12.87 8.61
N PHE A 102 7.97 12.60 8.86
CA PHE A 102 7.29 13.14 10.03
C PHE A 102 7.82 12.56 11.35
N SER A 103 8.09 11.26 11.39
CA SER A 103 8.65 10.63 12.58
C SER A 103 10.01 11.23 12.96
N GLU A 104 10.82 11.60 11.96
CA GLU A 104 12.07 12.32 12.17
C GLU A 104 11.84 13.75 12.67
N GLN A 105 10.88 14.49 12.08
CA GLN A 105 10.54 15.84 12.55
C GLN A 105 10.13 15.86 14.03
N VAL A 106 9.35 14.87 14.48
CA VAL A 106 8.95 14.72 15.88
C VAL A 106 10.15 14.45 16.78
N LYS A 107 11.09 13.58 16.36
CA LYS A 107 12.32 13.30 17.12
C LYS A 107 13.18 14.56 17.29
N ILE A 108 13.33 15.35 16.22
CA ILE A 108 14.07 16.64 16.25
C ILE A 108 13.40 17.63 17.19
N SER A 109 12.08 17.80 17.07
CA SER A 109 11.32 18.72 17.92
C SER A 109 11.42 18.37 19.40
N ASN A 110 11.36 17.07 19.74
CA ASN A 110 11.53 16.60 21.12
C ASN A 110 12.96 16.83 21.63
N ALA A 111 13.97 16.58 20.81
CA ALA A 111 15.36 16.85 21.18
C ALA A 111 15.58 18.34 21.49
N LEU A 112 15.03 19.23 20.66
CA LEU A 112 15.12 20.67 20.86
C LEU A 112 14.38 21.14 22.13
N ALA A 113 13.16 20.67 22.36
CA ALA A 113 12.40 20.99 23.57
C ALA A 113 13.15 20.55 24.84
N ASN A 114 13.78 19.37 24.82
CA ASN A 114 14.57 18.87 25.94
C ASN A 114 15.86 19.68 26.18
N THR A 115 16.44 20.29 25.14
CA THR A 115 17.62 21.17 25.29
C THR A 115 17.29 22.52 25.92
N THR A 116 16.13 23.11 25.58
CA THR A 116 15.68 24.39 26.17
C THR A 116 15.39 24.29 27.67
N LEU A 117 15.04 23.10 28.18
CA LEU A 117 14.84 22.88 29.62
C LEU A 117 16.14 22.71 30.42
N LYS A 118 17.31 22.61 29.76
CA LYS A 118 18.60 22.38 30.42
C LYS A 118 19.44 23.64 30.62
N GLU A 119 19.04 24.79 30.06
CA GLU A 119 19.79 26.07 30.13
C GLU A 119 19.14 27.15 31.02
N GLY A 120 18.07 26.86 31.76
CA GLY A 120 17.39 27.84 32.62
C GLY A 120 17.47 27.52 34.11
N VAL A 121 18.40 28.16 34.82
CA VAL A 121 18.30 28.33 36.28
C VAL A 121 17.19 29.35 36.56
N GLY A 122 16.15 28.91 37.27
CA GLY A 122 15.21 29.74 38.04
C GLY A 122 14.39 30.79 37.29
N VAL A 123 13.08 30.57 37.21
CA VAL A 123 11.98 31.53 37.54
C VAL A 123 10.66 30.94 37.01
N GLU A 124 9.65 30.96 37.86
CA GLU A 124 8.27 30.55 37.59
C GLU A 124 7.66 31.35 36.42
N SER A 125 7.06 30.68 35.44
CA SER A 125 5.71 30.99 34.93
C SER A 125 5.33 30.24 33.65
N HIS A 126 4.07 29.84 33.65
CA HIS A 126 3.19 29.54 32.52
C HIS A 126 3.59 28.40 31.55
N GLN A 127 2.89 27.28 31.74
CA GLN A 127 2.67 26.22 30.75
C GLN A 127 2.08 26.80 29.46
N TYR A 128 2.93 27.31 28.57
CA TYR A 128 2.65 27.26 27.15
C TYR A 128 3.03 25.87 26.68
N GLN A 129 2.07 24.95 26.72
CA GLN A 129 2.19 23.73 25.92
C GLN A 129 2.01 24.14 24.47
N PRO A 130 3.03 23.98 23.58
CA PRO A 130 2.77 23.96 22.16
C PRO A 130 1.74 22.84 21.93
N PRO A 131 0.75 22.98 21.03
CA PRO A 131 -0.20 21.93 20.77
C PRO A 131 0.59 20.72 20.28
N VAL A 132 0.83 19.78 21.19
CA VAL A 132 1.57 18.56 20.93
C VAL A 132 0.75 17.85 19.87
N LEU A 133 1.43 17.50 18.78
CA LEU A 133 0.91 16.83 17.61
C LEU A 133 0.57 15.36 17.90
N THR A 134 0.19 15.05 19.14
CA THR A 134 0.02 13.71 19.72
C THR A 134 -1.16 12.95 19.14
N ASN A 135 -2.03 13.63 18.40
CA ASN A 135 -3.31 13.14 17.88
C ASN A 135 -3.29 12.75 16.39
N TRP A 136 -2.17 12.87 15.68
CA TRP A 136 -2.08 12.37 14.29
C TRP A 136 -1.87 10.86 14.18
N LYS A 137 -1.48 10.17 15.27
CA LYS A 137 -1.55 8.71 15.31
C LYS A 137 -2.99 8.23 15.08
N THR A 138 -3.96 8.87 15.73
CA THR A 138 -5.40 8.62 15.50
C THR A 138 -5.85 8.99 14.08
N LEU A 139 -5.24 10.01 13.48
CA LEU A 139 -5.60 10.48 12.13
C LEU A 139 -4.92 9.67 11.00
N LEU A 140 -3.79 9.00 11.29
CA LEU A 140 -3.14 8.07 10.38
C LEU A 140 -3.58 6.60 10.61
N GLU A 141 -4.00 6.20 11.81
CA GLU A 141 -4.58 4.87 12.05
C GLU A 141 -6.03 4.78 11.60
N GLY A 142 -6.79 5.87 11.69
CA GLY A 142 -8.07 5.98 11.03
C GLY A 142 -7.89 5.95 9.51
N THR A 143 -8.33 4.89 8.84
CA THR A 143 -8.75 5.05 7.44
C THR A 143 -9.86 6.09 7.49
N PRO A 144 -9.71 7.31 6.91
CA PRO A 144 -10.74 8.32 7.06
C PRO A 144 -12.06 7.75 6.55
N GLN A 145 -13.18 8.05 7.22
CA GLN A 145 -14.51 7.55 6.85
C GLN A 145 -14.78 7.77 5.34
N SER A 146 -14.28 8.89 4.81
CA SER A 146 -14.31 9.24 3.38
C SER A 146 -13.58 8.25 2.46
N PHE A 147 -12.57 7.53 2.95
CA PHE A 147 -11.87 6.49 2.19
C PHE A 147 -12.62 5.15 2.24
N GLN A 148 -13.37 4.85 3.30
CA GLN A 148 -14.30 3.72 3.33
C GLN A 148 -15.51 4.00 2.43
N GLU A 149 -16.10 5.19 2.53
CA GLU A 149 -17.17 5.65 1.65
C GLU A 149 -16.72 5.67 0.18
N GLY A 150 -15.54 6.25 -0.11
CA GLY A 150 -14.94 6.23 -1.44
C GLY A 150 -14.65 4.82 -1.97
N TRP A 151 -14.18 3.90 -1.11
CA TRP A 151 -13.97 2.50 -1.47
C TRP A 151 -15.28 1.75 -1.74
N THR A 152 -16.32 1.98 -0.93
CA THR A 152 -17.64 1.37 -1.13
C THR A 152 -18.33 1.91 -2.38
N ALA A 153 -18.20 3.22 -2.66
CA ALA A 153 -18.68 3.86 -3.88
C ALA A 153 -17.96 3.30 -5.11
N ALA A 154 -16.63 3.30 -5.11
CA ALA A 154 -15.84 2.72 -6.20
C ALA A 154 -16.16 1.23 -6.41
N LYS A 155 -16.39 0.46 -5.34
CA LYS A 155 -16.79 -0.95 -5.42
C LYS A 155 -18.18 -1.13 -6.01
N LYS A 156 -19.13 -0.24 -5.68
CA LYS A 156 -20.45 -0.20 -6.30
C LYS A 156 -20.33 0.12 -7.79
N ASP A 157 -19.53 1.13 -8.15
CA ASP A 157 -19.31 1.54 -9.53
C ASP A 157 -18.66 0.42 -10.36
N ILE A 158 -17.66 -0.28 -9.80
CA ILE A 158 -17.06 -1.46 -10.44
C ILE A 158 -18.10 -2.54 -10.70
N ASN A 159 -19.00 -2.80 -9.74
CA ASN A 159 -20.06 -3.79 -9.93
C ASN A 159 -21.08 -3.35 -10.99
N THR A 160 -21.45 -2.06 -11.01
CA THR A 160 -22.34 -1.49 -12.03
C THR A 160 -21.72 -1.59 -13.42
N LEU A 161 -20.47 -1.13 -13.58
CA LEU A 161 -19.74 -1.21 -14.85
C LEU A 161 -19.59 -2.65 -15.32
N LYS A 162 -19.36 -3.59 -14.40
CA LYS A 162 -19.31 -5.02 -14.74
C LYS A 162 -20.65 -5.53 -15.27
N PHE A 163 -21.77 -5.11 -14.69
CA PHE A 163 -23.11 -5.46 -15.16
C PHE A 163 -23.42 -4.81 -16.52
N GLU A 164 -23.10 -3.53 -16.69
CA GLU A 164 -23.26 -2.81 -17.96
C GLU A 164 -22.43 -3.46 -19.07
N LEU A 165 -21.20 -3.89 -18.75
CA LEU A 165 -20.32 -4.57 -19.70
C LEU A 165 -20.89 -5.92 -20.15
N GLU A 166 -21.43 -6.74 -19.24
CA GLU A 166 -22.12 -7.99 -19.62
C GLU A 166 -23.40 -7.72 -20.43
N THR A 167 -24.11 -6.64 -20.12
CA THR A 167 -25.29 -6.21 -20.89
C THR A 167 -24.91 -5.80 -22.32
N ILE A 168 -23.85 -4.98 -22.47
CA ILE A 168 -23.34 -4.55 -23.77
C ILE A 168 -22.84 -5.74 -24.58
N LYS A 169 -22.14 -6.69 -23.93
CA LYS A 169 -21.66 -7.92 -24.57
C LYS A 169 -22.81 -8.77 -25.12
N THR A 170 -23.92 -8.85 -24.38
CA THR A 170 -25.13 -9.57 -24.84
C THR A 170 -25.72 -8.88 -26.06
N LYS A 171 -25.91 -7.55 -26.01
CA LYS A 171 -26.42 -6.76 -27.14
C LYS A 171 -25.53 -6.83 -28.37
N TYR A 172 -24.21 -6.85 -28.18
CA TYR A 172 -23.25 -7.01 -29.26
C TYR A 172 -23.42 -8.36 -29.97
N LEU A 173 -23.62 -9.44 -29.21
CA LEU A 173 -23.84 -10.76 -29.76
C LEU A 173 -25.17 -10.85 -30.55
N GLU A 174 -26.23 -10.23 -30.03
CA GLU A 174 -27.52 -10.12 -30.74
C GLU A 174 -27.36 -9.35 -32.06
N LEU A 175 -26.72 -8.18 -32.02
CA LEU A 175 -26.51 -7.35 -33.21
C LEU A 175 -25.65 -8.07 -34.25
N GLN A 176 -24.64 -8.81 -33.80
CA GLN A 176 -23.80 -9.62 -34.68
C GLN A 176 -24.59 -10.75 -35.34
N ASN A 177 -25.47 -11.41 -34.60
CA ASN A 177 -26.37 -12.43 -35.17
C ASN A 177 -27.36 -11.83 -36.17
N ASP A 178 -27.90 -10.63 -35.91
CA ASP A 178 -28.78 -9.93 -36.84
C ASP A 178 -28.05 -9.54 -38.13
N MET A 179 -26.81 -9.05 -38.03
CA MET A 179 -25.95 -8.79 -39.19
C MET A 179 -25.72 -10.05 -40.02
N ASP A 180 -25.39 -11.17 -39.38
CA ASP A 180 -25.19 -12.45 -40.07
C ASP A 180 -26.47 -12.93 -40.76
N ASN A 181 -27.63 -12.70 -40.15
CA ASN A 181 -28.92 -13.05 -40.73
C ASN A 181 -29.25 -12.17 -41.95
N LEU A 182 -29.03 -10.85 -41.84
CA LEU A 182 -29.23 -9.92 -42.95
C LEU A 182 -28.32 -10.27 -44.13
N GLN A 183 -27.05 -10.58 -43.87
CA GLN A 183 -26.10 -11.00 -44.89
C GLN A 183 -26.58 -12.25 -45.63
N LYS A 184 -27.05 -13.27 -44.90
CA LYS A 184 -27.63 -14.49 -45.50
C LYS A 184 -28.86 -14.19 -46.35
N GLN A 185 -29.74 -13.28 -45.91
CA GLN A 185 -30.91 -12.89 -46.71
C GLN A 185 -30.50 -12.16 -47.98
N PHE A 186 -29.53 -11.25 -47.90
CA PHE A 186 -28.97 -10.55 -49.05
C PHE A 186 -28.39 -11.54 -50.07
N ASP A 187 -27.55 -12.49 -49.63
CA ASP A 187 -26.95 -13.51 -50.50
C ASP A 187 -28.04 -14.37 -51.18
N LYS A 188 -29.09 -14.75 -50.43
CA LYS A 188 -30.23 -15.52 -50.95
C LYS A 188 -31.04 -14.74 -51.99
N LEU A 189 -31.22 -13.45 -51.81
CA LEU A 189 -31.87 -12.56 -52.78
C LEU A 189 -31.03 -12.44 -54.06
N MET A 190 -29.72 -12.24 -53.92
CA MET A 190 -28.78 -12.18 -55.05
C MET A 190 -28.74 -13.49 -55.86
N LEU A 191 -28.81 -14.64 -55.18
CA LEU A 191 -28.93 -15.96 -55.83
C LEU A 191 -30.26 -16.12 -56.58
N LYS A 192 -31.39 -15.69 -55.98
CA LYS A 192 -32.70 -15.75 -56.65
C LYS A 192 -32.74 -14.88 -57.91
N GLN A 193 -32.16 -13.69 -57.86
CA GLN A 193 -32.14 -12.78 -59.01
C GLN A 193 -31.36 -13.36 -60.20
N LYS A 194 -30.32 -14.16 -59.94
CA LYS A 194 -29.55 -14.89 -60.96
C LYS A 194 -30.32 -16.05 -61.63
N HIS A 195 -31.36 -16.59 -61.00
CA HIS A 195 -32.16 -17.69 -61.54
C HIS A 195 -33.47 -17.22 -62.22
N THR A 196 -33.78 -15.92 -62.19
CA THR A 196 -35.01 -15.34 -62.75
C THR A 196 -34.79 -14.37 -63.91
N SER A 197 -33.55 -14.19 -64.37
CA SER A 197 -33.30 -13.57 -65.67
C SER A 197 -33.40 -14.63 -66.78
N PRO A 198 -34.09 -14.33 -67.91
CA PRO A 198 -34.46 -15.29 -68.95
C PRO A 198 -33.26 -15.94 -69.66
#